data_AF-A0A2E2UBP7-F1
#
_entry.id   AF-A0A2E2UBP7-F1
#
_cell.length_a   1.000
_cell.length_b   1.000
_cell.length_c   1.000
_cell.angle_alpha   90.00
_cell.angle_beta   90.00
_cell.angle_gamma   90.00
#
_symmetry.space_group_name_H-M   'P 1'
#
loop_
_entity.id
_entity.type
_entity.pdbx_description
1 polymer ?
#
loop_
_entity_poly.entity_id
_entity_poly.type
_entity_poly.pdbx_seq_one_letter_code
_entity_poly.pdbx_strand_id
1 'polypeptide(L)'
;MDKRLKLGIGLIFLSIIALVALKLLSQETQKSPSIIKDDKNITRTSSINKKKKSDGKDDSVKPKQKLPKEKSFHQIIKKFSQVKLRQMKTKKFTSLLEELKLVPQMVRSRSGKGRMTVIRTENNLPGTRYIHAQFFGENNKEFIQHLSLEYKKGDNAFEEVSSMVKENYPIIASSEYRNQKFVQWDLDEDYHIWIKELNREDMQNDPFNAYDLKNDVGNIRVTIEMKIH
;
A
#
# COMPACT_ATOMS: atom_id res chain seq x y z
N MET A 1 -3.14 -4.49 44.36
CA MET A 1 -2.96 -3.22 43.63
C MET A 1 -4.31 -2.53 43.52
N ASP A 2 -4.43 -1.33 44.08
CA ASP A 2 -5.70 -0.66 44.36
C ASP A 2 -6.45 -0.25 43.07
N LYS A 3 -7.74 -0.60 42.96
CA LYS A 3 -8.56 -0.33 41.77
C LYS A 3 -8.70 1.17 41.49
N ARG A 4 -8.53 2.02 42.51
CA ARG A 4 -8.58 3.48 42.36
C ARG A 4 -7.34 4.05 41.67
N LEU A 5 -6.19 3.40 41.77
CA LEU A 5 -4.95 3.85 41.13
C LEU A 5 -4.95 3.58 39.61
N LYS A 6 -5.66 2.53 39.16
CA LYS A 6 -5.77 2.20 37.72
C LYS A 6 -6.65 3.18 36.94
N LEU A 7 -7.69 3.75 37.56
CA LEU A 7 -8.55 4.74 36.87
C LEU A 7 -7.84 6.10 36.68
N GLY A 8 -7.00 6.52 37.63
CA GLY A 8 -6.31 7.81 37.54
C GLY A 8 -5.27 7.88 36.41
N ILE A 9 -4.55 6.78 36.17
CA ILE A 9 -3.51 6.73 35.13
C ILE A 9 -4.13 6.73 33.71
N GLY A 10 -5.28 6.06 33.53
CA GLY A 10 -5.97 6.01 32.23
C GLY A 10 -6.47 7.38 31.75
N LEU A 11 -6.96 8.23 32.66
CA LEU A 11 -7.46 9.57 32.32
C LEU A 11 -6.33 10.53 31.91
N ILE A 12 -5.15 10.41 32.52
CA ILE A 12 -3.99 11.24 32.19
C ILE A 12 -3.49 10.89 30.77
N PHE A 13 -3.42 9.61 30.42
CA PHE A 13 -2.98 9.19 29.08
C PHE A 13 -3.94 9.64 27.96
N LEU A 14 -5.25 9.58 28.18
CA LEU A 14 -6.26 10.07 27.21
C LEU A 14 -6.14 11.58 26.94
N SER A 15 -5.84 12.38 27.98
CA SER A 15 -5.68 13.83 27.82
C SER A 15 -4.46 14.21 26.99
N ILE A 16 -3.35 13.46 27.12
CA ILE A 16 -2.10 13.72 26.38
C ILE A 16 -2.28 13.37 24.89
N ILE A 17 -2.97 12.26 24.57
CA ILE A 17 -3.24 11.86 23.19
C ILE A 17 -4.13 12.90 22.49
N ALA A 18 -5.17 13.40 23.17
CA ALA A 18 -6.05 14.43 22.62
C ALA A 18 -5.30 15.75 22.33
N LEU A 19 -4.39 16.16 23.21
CA LEU A 19 -3.56 17.37 23.03
C LEU A 19 -2.58 17.24 21.86
N VAL A 20 -1.99 16.07 21.63
CA VAL A 20 -1.09 15.83 20.49
C VAL A 20 -1.86 15.81 19.17
N ALA A 21 -3.02 15.15 19.11
CA ALA A 21 -3.88 15.12 17.93
C ALA A 21 -4.36 16.54 17.55
N LEU A 22 -4.78 17.34 18.53
CA LEU A 22 -5.22 18.72 18.30
C LEU A 22 -4.08 19.62 17.75
N LYS A 23 -2.85 19.40 18.21
CA LYS A 23 -1.68 20.15 17.76
C LYS A 23 -1.26 19.78 16.34
N LEU A 24 -1.44 18.52 15.93
CA LEU A 24 -1.19 18.06 14.56
C LEU A 24 -2.26 18.59 13.59
N LEU A 25 -3.53 18.59 13.98
CA LEU A 25 -4.62 19.18 13.20
C LEU A 25 -4.46 20.70 12.99
N SER A 26 -3.84 21.39 13.96
CA SER A 26 -3.63 22.85 13.86
C SER A 26 -2.48 23.26 12.93
N GLN A 27 -1.58 22.36 12.52
CA GLN A 27 -0.45 22.70 11.64
C GLN A 27 -0.77 22.65 10.15
N GLU A 28 -1.92 22.10 9.75
CA GLU A 28 -2.22 21.84 8.33
C GLU A 28 -2.97 22.98 7.62
N THR A 29 -3.30 24.07 8.31
CA THR A 29 -4.09 25.19 7.75
C THR A 29 -3.30 26.39 7.25
N GLN A 30 -1.96 26.37 7.25
CA GLN A 30 -1.17 27.49 6.72
C GLN A 30 -0.06 27.02 5.77
N LYS A 31 -0.42 26.90 4.47
CA LYS A 31 0.41 27.31 3.32
C LYS A 31 -0.31 26.97 2.01
N SER A 32 -1.07 27.93 1.48
CA SER A 32 -1.44 27.96 0.06
C SER A 32 -0.65 29.10 -0.59
N PRO A 33 0.33 28.83 -1.47
CA PRO A 33 1.02 29.88 -2.19
C PRO A 33 0.11 30.51 -3.24
N SER A 34 0.05 31.83 -3.20
CA SER A 34 -0.62 32.74 -4.11
C SER A 34 -0.24 32.52 -5.58
N ILE A 35 -1.26 32.57 -6.42
CA ILE A 35 -1.25 32.64 -7.89
C ILE A 35 -0.41 33.84 -8.34
N ILE A 36 0.68 33.57 -9.08
CA ILE A 36 1.37 34.59 -9.89
C ILE A 36 0.74 34.57 -11.28
N LYS A 37 0.21 35.73 -11.69
CA LYS A 37 -0.15 36.07 -13.07
C LYS A 37 1.04 36.82 -13.71
N ASP A 38 1.00 36.88 -15.04
CA ASP A 38 1.86 37.63 -15.97
C ASP A 38 3.12 36.84 -16.41
N ASP A 39 3.56 36.81 -17.68
CA ASP A 39 3.17 37.53 -18.89
C ASP A 39 3.76 36.81 -20.13
N LYS A 40 3.09 36.95 -21.28
CA LYS A 40 3.58 37.08 -22.67
C LYS A 40 4.62 36.12 -23.32
N ASN A 41 4.27 35.81 -24.58
CA ASN A 41 5.13 35.58 -25.76
C ASN A 41 5.93 34.28 -25.84
N ILE A 42 5.33 33.26 -26.47
CA ILE A 42 6.12 32.30 -27.27
C ILE A 42 5.58 32.28 -28.70
N THR A 43 6.42 32.80 -29.57
CA THR A 43 6.31 32.96 -31.01
C THR A 43 6.07 31.62 -31.71
N ARG A 44 5.03 31.59 -32.54
CA ARG A 44 4.85 30.62 -33.62
C ARG A 44 6.00 30.77 -34.62
N THR A 45 6.85 29.75 -34.73
CA THR A 45 7.65 29.51 -35.94
C THR A 45 7.18 28.22 -36.58
N SER A 46 6.34 28.41 -37.60
CA SER A 46 6.08 27.44 -38.65
C SER A 46 7.38 27.19 -39.41
N SER A 47 7.87 25.96 -39.37
CA SER A 47 8.87 25.47 -40.33
C SER A 47 8.42 24.12 -40.85
N ILE A 48 7.77 24.23 -42.01
CA ILE A 48 7.52 23.16 -42.96
C ILE A 48 8.86 22.52 -43.28
N ASN A 49 9.02 21.22 -43.03
CA ASN A 49 10.01 20.44 -43.75
C ASN A 49 9.40 19.15 -44.29
N LYS A 50 9.41 19.09 -45.63
CA LYS A 50 8.86 18.04 -46.48
C LYS A 50 9.81 16.84 -46.51
N LYS A 51 9.22 15.65 -46.47
CA LYS A 51 9.69 14.37 -47.05
C LYS A 51 11.06 13.82 -46.63
N LYS A 52 11.01 12.68 -45.94
CA LYS A 52 11.73 11.48 -46.38
C LYS A 52 10.85 10.25 -46.16
N LYS A 53 10.36 9.67 -47.27
CA LYS A 53 9.85 8.30 -47.31
C LYS A 53 11.05 7.38 -47.08
N SER A 54 11.02 6.60 -46.01
CA SER A 54 11.82 5.38 -45.90
C SER A 54 10.85 4.23 -45.71
N ASP A 55 10.71 3.44 -46.77
CA ASP A 55 10.15 2.10 -46.70
C ASP A 55 10.97 1.30 -45.70
N GLY A 56 10.35 0.87 -44.60
CA GLY A 56 11.02 0.18 -43.51
C GLY A 56 10.02 -0.64 -42.74
N LYS A 57 9.90 -1.91 -43.16
CA LYS A 57 9.36 -3.08 -42.47
C LYS A 57 8.34 -2.80 -41.36
N ASP A 58 7.11 -3.22 -41.66
CA ASP A 58 6.06 -3.54 -40.71
C ASP A 58 6.55 -4.62 -39.73
N ASP A 59 7.33 -4.19 -38.74
CA ASP A 59 7.54 -4.93 -37.50
C ASP A 59 6.22 -4.86 -36.74
N SER A 60 5.30 -5.74 -37.16
CA SER A 60 4.07 -6.08 -36.46
C SER A 60 4.43 -6.43 -35.01
N VAL A 61 4.44 -5.41 -34.16
CA VAL A 61 4.63 -5.53 -32.71
C VAL A 61 3.46 -6.36 -32.24
N LYS A 62 3.66 -7.68 -32.13
CA LYS A 62 2.68 -8.60 -31.59
C LYS A 62 2.18 -8.01 -30.28
N PRO A 63 0.87 -7.78 -30.11
CA PRO A 63 0.35 -7.17 -28.91
C PRO A 63 0.78 -8.05 -27.73
N LYS A 64 1.58 -7.49 -26.82
CA LYS A 64 1.98 -8.18 -25.58
C LYS A 64 0.69 -8.62 -24.90
N GLN A 65 0.40 -9.92 -24.92
CA GLN A 65 -0.76 -10.49 -24.24
C GLN A 65 -0.74 -10.04 -22.78
N LYS A 66 -1.68 -9.18 -22.40
CA LYS A 66 -1.86 -8.77 -21.01
C LYS A 66 -2.24 -10.02 -20.22
N LEU A 67 -1.53 -10.30 -19.13
CA LEU A 67 -1.95 -11.37 -18.22
C LEU A 67 -3.39 -11.09 -17.72
N PRO A 68 -4.24 -12.12 -17.61
CA PRO A 68 -5.51 -12.03 -16.89
C PRO A 68 -5.30 -11.54 -15.45
N LYS A 69 -6.24 -10.74 -14.93
CA LYS A 69 -6.16 -10.10 -13.60
C LYS A 69 -5.95 -11.09 -12.46
N GLU A 70 -6.71 -12.18 -12.46
CA GLU A 70 -6.65 -13.23 -11.43
C GLU A 70 -5.25 -13.83 -11.35
N LYS A 71 -4.63 -14.13 -12.51
CA LYS A 71 -3.26 -14.67 -12.57
C LYS A 71 -2.23 -13.72 -12.00
N SER A 72 -2.42 -12.42 -12.20
CA SER A 72 -1.52 -11.38 -11.67
C SER A 72 -1.59 -11.28 -10.15
N PHE A 73 -2.79 -11.21 -9.57
CA PHE A 73 -2.93 -11.13 -8.11
C PHE A 73 -2.44 -12.41 -7.42
N HIS A 74 -2.82 -13.58 -7.96
CA HIS A 74 -2.34 -14.88 -7.46
C HIS A 74 -0.80 -14.96 -7.45
N GLN A 75 -0.14 -14.45 -8.50
CA GLN A 75 1.32 -14.41 -8.57
C GLN A 75 1.93 -13.55 -7.45
N ILE A 76 1.34 -12.39 -7.15
CA ILE A 76 1.82 -11.52 -6.06
C ILE A 76 1.61 -12.19 -4.70
N ILE A 77 0.40 -12.71 -4.44
CA ILE A 77 0.08 -13.39 -3.17
C ILE A 77 1.02 -14.56 -2.91
N LYS A 78 1.26 -15.41 -3.92
CA LYS A 78 2.19 -16.53 -3.84
C LYS A 78 3.64 -16.08 -3.60
N LYS A 79 4.08 -14.98 -4.23
CA LYS A 79 5.44 -14.44 -4.01
C LYS A 79 5.57 -13.81 -2.62
N PHE A 80 4.54 -13.11 -2.16
CA PHE A 80 4.54 -12.47 -0.84
C PHE A 80 4.44 -13.51 0.28
N SER A 81 3.76 -14.64 0.10
CA SER A 81 3.70 -15.68 1.13
C SER A 81 5.03 -16.40 1.37
N GLN A 82 5.96 -16.30 0.41
CA GLN A 82 7.33 -16.81 0.54
C GLN A 82 8.26 -15.83 1.28
N VAL A 83 7.79 -14.62 1.60
CA VAL A 83 8.57 -13.60 2.29
C VAL A 83 8.66 -13.91 3.78
N LYS A 84 9.89 -14.06 4.28
CA LYS A 84 10.16 -14.16 5.72
C LYS A 84 10.11 -12.78 6.37
N LEU A 85 8.94 -12.37 6.86
CA LEU A 85 8.65 -11.00 7.35
C LEU A 85 9.72 -10.43 8.31
N ARG A 86 10.16 -11.23 9.29
CA ARG A 86 11.17 -10.86 10.32
C ARG A 86 12.61 -10.72 9.81
N GLN A 87 12.88 -11.25 8.63
CA GLN A 87 14.24 -11.34 8.06
C GLN A 87 14.35 -10.63 6.71
N MET A 88 13.22 -10.11 6.20
CA MET A 88 13.17 -9.48 4.91
C MET A 88 13.87 -8.12 4.98
N LYS A 89 14.90 -7.96 4.16
CA LYS A 89 15.62 -6.70 4.01
C LYS A 89 14.96 -5.86 2.92
N THR A 90 14.97 -4.56 3.11
CA THR A 90 14.43 -3.58 2.15
C THR A 90 14.99 -3.80 0.74
N LYS A 91 16.31 -4.06 0.60
CA LYS A 91 16.95 -4.34 -0.71
C LYS A 91 16.38 -5.58 -1.39
N LYS A 92 16.22 -6.69 -0.65
CA LYS A 92 15.68 -7.95 -1.21
C LYS A 92 14.22 -7.79 -1.63
N PHE A 93 13.42 -7.09 -0.82
CA PHE A 93 12.02 -6.82 -1.17
C PHE A 93 11.90 -5.94 -2.41
N THR A 94 12.76 -4.91 -2.54
CA THR A 94 12.82 -4.06 -3.74
C THR A 94 13.09 -4.88 -5.00
N SER A 95 14.09 -5.78 -4.96
CA SER A 95 14.37 -6.68 -6.09
C SER A 95 13.20 -7.60 -6.43
N LEU A 96 12.48 -8.11 -5.43
CA LEU A 96 11.26 -8.90 -5.65
C LEU A 96 10.17 -8.10 -6.39
N LEU A 97 9.99 -6.82 -6.06
CA LEU A 97 9.05 -5.94 -6.76
C LEU A 97 9.50 -5.62 -8.20
N GLU A 98 10.80 -5.46 -8.42
CA GLU A 98 11.39 -5.27 -9.76
C GLU A 98 11.22 -6.50 -10.64
N GLU A 99 11.39 -7.72 -10.11
CA GLU A 99 11.10 -8.98 -10.80
C GLU A 99 9.64 -9.06 -11.27
N LEU A 100 8.72 -8.49 -10.48
CA LEU A 100 7.30 -8.35 -10.81
C LEU A 100 7.00 -7.13 -11.71
N LYS A 101 8.01 -6.36 -12.10
CA LYS A 101 7.92 -5.15 -12.96
C LYS A 101 7.09 -4.02 -12.35
N LEU A 102 7.10 -3.90 -11.02
CA LEU A 102 6.26 -2.96 -10.27
C LEU A 102 6.88 -1.57 -10.03
N VAL A 103 8.16 -1.36 -10.40
CA VAL A 103 8.87 -0.06 -10.26
C VAL A 103 8.73 0.53 -8.84
N PRO A 104 9.52 0.03 -7.88
CA PRO A 104 9.43 0.46 -6.50
C PRO A 104 10.05 1.85 -6.27
N GLN A 105 9.36 2.68 -5.50
CA GLN A 105 9.85 3.92 -4.90
C GLN A 105 10.08 3.73 -3.41
N MET A 106 11.10 4.40 -2.88
CA MET A 106 11.50 4.24 -1.48
C MET A 106 11.73 5.57 -0.80
N VAL A 107 11.09 5.74 0.36
CA VAL A 107 11.25 6.90 1.23
C VAL A 107 11.79 6.44 2.57
N ARG A 108 12.82 7.12 3.08
CA ARG A 108 13.45 6.80 4.37
C ARG A 108 13.28 7.95 5.34
N SER A 109 12.98 7.63 6.59
CA SER A 109 12.88 8.60 7.69
C SER A 109 13.47 8.02 8.98
N ARG A 110 13.81 8.90 9.92
CA ARG A 110 14.16 8.49 11.29
C ARG A 110 12.88 8.23 12.07
N SER A 111 12.88 7.18 12.90
CA SER A 111 11.76 6.85 13.80
C SER A 111 12.32 6.40 15.15
N GLY A 112 12.27 7.27 16.15
CA GLY A 112 12.91 7.04 17.44
C GLY A 112 14.41 6.74 17.31
N LYS A 113 14.84 5.58 17.82
CA LYS A 113 16.22 5.07 17.70
C LYS A 113 16.48 4.31 16.40
N GLY A 114 15.43 3.98 15.65
CA GLY A 114 15.51 3.23 14.40
C GLY A 114 15.32 4.10 13.16
N ARG A 115 15.18 3.41 12.02
CA ARG A 115 14.86 3.99 10.71
C ARG A 115 13.61 3.32 10.17
N MET A 116 12.70 4.13 9.65
CA MET A 116 11.55 3.66 8.90
C MET A 116 11.87 3.77 7.41
N THR A 117 11.61 2.71 6.66
CA THR A 117 11.68 2.73 5.20
C THR A 117 10.34 2.34 4.63
N VAL A 118 9.73 3.24 3.88
CA VAL A 118 8.48 3.00 3.18
C VAL A 118 8.80 2.68 1.72
N ILE A 119 8.27 1.57 1.21
CA ILE A 119 8.35 1.19 -0.20
C ILE A 119 6.94 1.21 -0.79
N ARG A 120 6.80 1.83 -1.96
CA ARG A 120 5.56 1.87 -2.75
C ARG A 120 5.86 1.54 -4.20
N THR A 121 4.85 1.21 -4.99
CA THR A 121 5.03 0.91 -6.42
C THR A 121 4.33 1.96 -7.28
N GLU A 122 5.00 2.45 -8.33
CA GLU A 122 4.36 3.32 -9.34
C GLU A 122 3.45 2.51 -10.25
N ASN A 123 3.90 1.32 -10.64
CA ASN A 123 3.17 0.42 -11.51
C ASN A 123 2.43 -0.64 -10.71
N ASN A 124 1.35 -1.15 -11.28
CA ASN A 124 0.58 -2.25 -10.71
C ASN A 124 0.39 -3.35 -11.76
N LEU A 125 0.29 -4.60 -11.31
CA LEU A 125 -0.17 -5.67 -12.19
C LEU A 125 -1.68 -5.53 -12.46
N PRO A 126 -2.20 -6.07 -13.59
CA PRO A 126 -3.62 -6.09 -13.87
C PRO A 126 -4.47 -6.56 -12.68
N GLY A 127 -5.46 -5.75 -12.29
CA GLY A 127 -6.37 -6.08 -11.18
C GLY A 127 -5.83 -5.76 -9.79
N THR A 128 -4.56 -5.36 -9.67
CA THR A 128 -3.93 -4.99 -8.40
C THR A 128 -3.72 -3.48 -8.31
N ARG A 129 -3.63 -2.94 -7.10
CA ARG A 129 -3.29 -1.53 -6.84
C ARG A 129 -2.46 -1.41 -5.56
N TYR A 130 -1.77 -0.27 -5.44
CA TYR A 130 -1.17 0.27 -4.22
C TYR A 130 -0.44 -0.75 -3.35
N ILE A 131 0.68 -1.28 -3.86
CA ILE A 131 1.58 -2.03 -2.98
C ILE A 131 2.30 -1.03 -2.09
N HIS A 132 2.19 -1.25 -0.78
CA HIS A 132 2.79 -0.41 0.25
C HIS A 132 3.40 -1.30 1.32
N ALA A 133 4.68 -1.08 1.60
CA ALA A 133 5.40 -1.80 2.63
C ALA A 133 6.13 -0.82 3.54
N GLN A 134 6.10 -1.08 4.84
CA GLN A 134 6.86 -0.34 5.84
C GLN A 134 7.85 -1.30 6.50
N PHE A 135 9.12 -0.92 6.48
CA PHE A 135 10.21 -1.63 7.12
C PHE A 135 10.71 -0.82 8.30
N PHE A 136 10.78 -1.44 9.47
CA PHE A 136 11.52 -0.88 10.58
C PHE A 136 12.91 -1.50 10.63
N GLY A 137 13.92 -0.67 10.89
CA GLY A 137 15.29 -1.13 11.06
C GLY A 137 16.03 -0.44 12.19
N GLU A 138 16.70 -1.25 13.02
CA GLU A 138 17.53 -0.82 14.14
C GLU A 138 18.70 -1.79 14.30
N ASN A 139 19.89 -1.32 14.66
CA ASN A 139 21.08 -2.15 14.91
C ASN A 139 21.37 -3.19 13.80
N ASN A 140 21.33 -2.75 12.54
CA ASN A 140 21.52 -3.58 11.33
C ASN A 140 20.49 -4.71 11.12
N LYS A 141 19.42 -4.77 11.91
CA LYS A 141 18.25 -5.62 11.66
C LYS A 141 17.20 -4.80 10.91
N GLU A 142 16.51 -5.46 9.99
CA GLU A 142 15.37 -4.92 9.24
C GLU A 142 14.28 -5.99 9.22
N PHE A 143 13.03 -5.57 9.37
CA PHE A 143 11.86 -6.43 9.23
C PHE A 143 10.70 -5.64 8.64
N ILE A 144 9.75 -6.35 8.03
CA ILE A 144 8.50 -5.76 7.55
C ILE A 144 7.60 -5.51 8.76
N GLN A 145 7.23 -4.27 9.03
CA GLN A 145 6.22 -3.95 10.02
C GLN A 145 4.81 -4.03 9.43
N HIS A 146 4.66 -3.58 8.18
CA HIS A 146 3.39 -3.51 7.47
C HIS A 146 3.61 -3.81 5.98
N LEU A 147 2.73 -4.60 5.37
CA LEU A 147 2.68 -4.85 3.95
C LEU A 147 1.22 -4.91 3.52
N SER A 148 0.80 -4.04 2.62
CA SER A 148 -0.55 -4.07 2.05
C SER A 148 -0.53 -3.99 0.54
N LEU A 149 -1.54 -4.60 -0.07
CA LEU A 149 -1.88 -4.45 -1.48
C LEU A 149 -3.40 -4.44 -1.64
N GLU A 150 -3.86 -3.94 -2.78
CA GLU A 150 -5.28 -3.93 -3.11
C GLU A 150 -5.60 -4.73 -4.36
N TYR A 151 -6.76 -5.34 -4.36
CA TYR A 151 -7.38 -6.05 -5.47
C TYR A 151 -8.66 -5.34 -5.88
N LYS A 152 -8.91 -5.28 -7.19
CA LYS A 152 -10.10 -4.61 -7.72
C LYS A 152 -11.37 -5.34 -7.30
N LYS A 153 -12.41 -4.57 -6.97
CA LYS A 153 -13.75 -5.08 -6.66
C LYS A 153 -14.37 -5.94 -7.77
N GLY A 154 -15.27 -6.83 -7.37
CA GLY A 154 -16.09 -7.69 -8.22
C GLY A 154 -17.01 -8.55 -7.36
N ASP A 155 -18.01 -9.20 -7.96
CA ASP A 155 -19.12 -9.86 -7.24
C ASP A 155 -18.65 -10.88 -6.18
N ASN A 156 -17.52 -11.55 -6.42
CA ASN A 156 -16.93 -12.54 -5.51
C ASN A 156 -15.49 -12.19 -5.08
N ALA A 157 -15.05 -10.95 -5.29
CA ALA A 157 -13.65 -10.58 -5.08
C ALA A 157 -13.17 -10.82 -3.64
N PHE A 158 -14.02 -10.56 -2.65
CA PHE A 158 -13.67 -10.78 -1.24
C PHE A 158 -13.41 -12.27 -0.92
N GLU A 159 -14.27 -13.17 -1.40
CA GLU A 159 -14.13 -14.61 -1.18
C GLU A 159 -12.99 -15.22 -2.02
N GLU A 160 -12.79 -14.73 -3.25
CA GLU A 160 -11.68 -15.12 -4.12
C GLU A 160 -10.33 -14.78 -3.46
N VAL A 161 -10.17 -13.54 -2.99
CA VAL A 161 -8.97 -13.07 -2.29
C VAL A 161 -8.78 -13.80 -0.97
N SER A 162 -9.86 -14.02 -0.20
CA SER A 162 -9.82 -14.80 1.04
C SER A 162 -9.30 -16.21 0.80
N SER A 163 -9.84 -16.91 -0.20
CA SER A 163 -9.44 -18.28 -0.53
C SER A 163 -7.97 -18.34 -0.95
N MET A 164 -7.53 -17.42 -1.83
CA MET A 164 -6.12 -17.32 -2.23
C MET A 164 -5.17 -17.10 -1.06
N VAL A 165 -5.54 -16.23 -0.10
CA VAL A 165 -4.73 -15.99 1.10
C VAL A 165 -4.67 -17.26 1.94
N LYS A 166 -5.80 -17.93 2.20
CA LYS A 166 -5.84 -19.18 2.97
C LYS A 166 -4.98 -20.29 2.36
N GLU A 167 -4.95 -20.38 1.02
CA GLU A 167 -4.17 -21.38 0.29
C GLU A 167 -2.65 -21.13 0.31
N ASN A 168 -2.23 -19.88 0.39
CA ASN A 168 -0.82 -19.51 0.21
C ASN A 168 -0.09 -19.18 1.51
N TYR A 169 -0.80 -18.78 2.57
CA TYR A 169 -0.20 -18.42 3.86
C TYR A 169 -0.44 -19.49 4.93
N PRO A 170 0.50 -19.66 5.88
CA PRO A 170 0.36 -20.60 6.99
C PRO A 170 -0.58 -20.03 8.08
N ILE A 171 -1.87 -19.88 7.75
CA ILE A 171 -2.86 -19.30 8.66
C ILE A 171 -3.13 -20.20 9.87
N ILE A 172 -3.33 -19.60 11.04
CA ILE A 172 -3.79 -20.29 12.24
C ILE A 172 -5.32 -20.23 12.26
N ALA A 173 -5.99 -21.27 11.76
CA ALA A 173 -7.45 -21.25 11.57
C ALA A 173 -8.27 -20.93 12.83
N SER A 174 -7.78 -21.32 14.02
CA SER A 174 -8.44 -21.02 15.31
C SER A 174 -8.44 -19.53 15.69
N SER A 175 -7.63 -18.71 15.03
CA SER A 175 -7.56 -17.25 15.24
C SER A 175 -8.50 -16.46 14.32
N GLU A 176 -9.31 -17.14 13.49
CA GLU A 176 -10.17 -16.45 12.53
C GLU A 176 -11.17 -15.53 13.23
N TYR A 177 -11.11 -14.24 12.89
CA TYR A 177 -12.18 -13.29 13.12
C TYR A 177 -12.77 -12.88 11.78
N ARG A 178 -14.09 -13.02 11.61
CA ARG A 178 -14.79 -12.75 10.34
C ARG A 178 -16.10 -12.01 10.54
N ASN A 179 -16.35 -11.05 9.66
CA ASN A 179 -17.68 -10.52 9.36
C ASN A 179 -17.88 -10.44 7.82
N GLN A 180 -18.96 -9.82 7.36
CA GLN A 180 -19.31 -9.78 5.93
C GLN A 180 -18.26 -9.09 5.04
N LYS A 181 -17.47 -8.15 5.58
CA LYS A 181 -16.56 -7.30 4.81
C LYS A 181 -15.14 -7.31 5.34
N PHE A 182 -14.85 -8.18 6.30
CA PHE A 182 -13.57 -8.24 6.97
C PHE A 182 -13.29 -9.66 7.44
N VAL A 183 -12.05 -10.11 7.25
CA VAL A 183 -11.55 -11.31 7.88
C VAL A 183 -10.09 -11.15 8.27
N GLN A 184 -9.70 -11.74 9.39
CA GLN A 184 -8.34 -11.72 9.90
C GLN A 184 -7.94 -13.11 10.40
N TRP A 185 -6.67 -13.45 10.20
CA TRP A 185 -6.01 -14.61 10.81
C TRP A 185 -4.65 -14.21 11.35
N ASP A 186 -4.20 -14.90 12.39
CA ASP A 186 -2.81 -14.91 12.80
C ASP A 186 -1.97 -15.77 11.83
N LEU A 187 -0.77 -15.30 11.53
CA LEU A 187 0.26 -16.05 10.81
C LEU A 187 1.24 -16.71 11.77
N ASP A 188 1.58 -16.01 12.85
CA ASP A 188 2.38 -16.46 13.98
C ASP A 188 2.05 -15.61 15.23
N GLU A 189 2.93 -15.63 16.23
CA GLU A 189 2.77 -14.83 17.45
C GLU A 189 2.85 -13.31 17.19
N ASP A 190 3.61 -12.86 16.19
CA ASP A 190 3.92 -11.44 15.97
C ASP A 190 3.18 -10.85 14.76
N TYR A 191 2.61 -11.66 13.86
CA TYR A 191 1.96 -11.18 12.65
C TYR A 191 0.54 -11.70 12.50
N HIS A 192 -0.30 -10.83 11.96
CA HIS A 192 -1.59 -11.22 11.40
C HIS A 192 -1.68 -10.82 9.93
N ILE A 193 -2.61 -11.45 9.23
CA ILE A 193 -3.05 -11.07 7.90
C ILE A 193 -4.54 -10.78 7.97
N TRP A 194 -4.96 -9.67 7.38
CA TRP A 194 -6.37 -9.32 7.28
C TRP A 194 -6.74 -8.89 5.88
N ILE A 195 -8.02 -9.07 5.56
CA ILE A 195 -8.63 -8.74 4.29
C ILE A 195 -9.86 -7.90 4.60
N LYS A 196 -10.00 -6.76 3.91
CA LYS A 196 -11.13 -5.85 4.08
C LYS A 196 -11.68 -5.41 2.73
N GLU A 197 -12.99 -5.46 2.57
CA GLU A 197 -13.68 -4.71 1.52
C GLU A 197 -13.76 -3.24 1.92
N LEU A 198 -13.06 -2.38 1.19
CA LEU A 198 -12.93 -0.97 1.51
C LEU A 198 -14.24 -0.22 1.20
N ASN A 199 -14.74 0.51 2.19
CA ASN A 199 -15.89 1.40 2.02
C ASN A 199 -15.44 2.83 1.63
N ARG A 200 -16.39 3.76 1.57
CA ARG A 200 -16.09 5.16 1.20
C ARG A 200 -15.27 5.86 2.29
N GLU A 201 -15.59 5.61 3.55
CA GLU A 201 -14.94 6.22 4.71
C GLU A 201 -13.46 5.82 4.80
N ASP A 202 -13.15 4.56 4.49
CA ASP A 202 -11.79 4.02 4.40
C ASP A 202 -10.96 4.77 3.36
N MET A 203 -11.56 5.13 2.23
CA MET A 203 -10.88 5.75 1.09
C MET A 203 -10.77 7.27 1.22
N GLN A 204 -11.80 7.93 1.76
CA GLN A 204 -11.85 9.38 1.86
C GLN A 204 -10.78 9.94 2.81
N ASN A 205 -10.42 9.16 3.83
CA ASN A 205 -9.46 9.54 4.86
C ASN A 205 -8.11 8.84 4.69
N ASP A 206 -7.85 8.19 3.55
CA ASP A 206 -6.58 7.52 3.32
C ASP A 206 -5.50 8.57 3.01
N PRO A 207 -4.48 8.74 3.89
CA PRO A 207 -3.48 9.79 3.71
C PRO A 207 -2.44 9.42 2.64
N PHE A 208 -2.54 8.23 2.07
CA PHE A 208 -1.50 7.62 1.25
C PHE A 208 -1.96 7.42 -0.19
N ASN A 209 -3.21 7.06 -0.43
CA ASN A 209 -3.71 6.66 -1.74
C ASN A 209 -4.78 7.62 -2.26
N ALA A 210 -4.64 8.03 -3.51
CA ALA A 210 -5.66 8.83 -4.20
C ALA A 210 -6.73 7.91 -4.82
N TYR A 211 -7.91 7.83 -4.19
CA TYR A 211 -9.03 7.02 -4.68
C TYR A 211 -9.99 7.78 -5.58
N ASP A 212 -10.56 7.08 -6.55
CA ASP A 212 -11.81 7.49 -7.19
C ASP A 212 -12.99 6.93 -6.38
N LEU A 213 -13.60 7.76 -5.54
CA LEU A 213 -14.70 7.35 -4.65
C LEU A 213 -15.98 6.86 -5.37
N LYS A 214 -16.07 6.98 -6.69
CA LYS A 214 -17.16 6.38 -7.49
C LYS A 214 -16.77 4.97 -7.93
N ASN A 215 -15.54 4.80 -8.38
CA ASN A 215 -15.08 3.57 -9.03
C ASN A 215 -14.39 2.60 -8.08
N ASP A 216 -13.83 3.06 -6.97
CA ASP A 216 -12.93 2.27 -6.14
C ASP A 216 -13.64 1.62 -4.95
N VAL A 217 -14.73 2.20 -4.43
CA VAL A 217 -15.51 1.64 -3.31
C VAL A 217 -15.86 0.18 -3.57
N GLY A 218 -15.50 -0.70 -2.65
CA GLY A 218 -15.61 -2.16 -2.76
C GLY A 218 -14.30 -2.87 -3.12
N ASN A 219 -13.20 -2.15 -3.40
CA ASN A 219 -11.89 -2.77 -3.60
C ASN A 219 -11.48 -3.55 -2.34
N ILE A 220 -10.74 -4.65 -2.53
CA ILE A 220 -10.34 -5.54 -1.45
C ILE A 220 -8.90 -5.20 -1.05
N ARG A 221 -8.66 -4.82 0.20
CA ARG A 221 -7.32 -4.63 0.74
C ARG A 221 -6.89 -5.89 1.47
N VAL A 222 -5.69 -6.36 1.17
CA VAL A 222 -4.99 -7.40 1.92
C VAL A 222 -3.83 -6.76 2.64
N THR A 223 -3.70 -7.01 3.92
CA THR A 223 -2.63 -6.46 4.76
C THR A 223 -2.03 -7.53 5.63
N ILE A 224 -0.71 -7.54 5.71
CA ILE A 224 0.08 -8.26 6.70
C ILE A 224 0.70 -7.21 7.61
N GLU A 225 0.48 -7.34 8.90
CA GLU A 225 0.91 -6.35 9.87
C GLU A 225 1.42 -7.04 11.13
N MET A 226 2.43 -6.41 11.73
CA MET A 226 2.98 -6.84 13.01
C MET A 226 1.98 -6.47 14.12
N LYS A 227 1.60 -7.44 14.96
CA LYS A 227 0.74 -7.24 16.12
C LYS A 227 1.42 -6.29 17.09
N ILE A 228 0.71 -5.24 17.50
CA ILE A 228 1.15 -4.32 18.55
C ILE A 228 0.46 -4.76 19.84
N HIS A 229 1.23 -5.22 20.82
CA HIS A 229 0.78 -5.63 22.14
C HIS A 229 1.12 -4.58 23.21
#